data_AF-A0A7V9CDA5-F1
#
_entry.id   AF-A0A7V9CDA5-F1
#
_cell.length_a   1.000
_cell.length_b   1.000
_cell.length_c   1.000
_cell.angle_alpha   90.00
_cell.angle_beta   90.00
_cell.angle_gamma   90.00
#
_symmetry.space_group_name_H-M   'P 1'
#
loop_
_entity.id
_entity.type
_entity.pdbx_description
1 polymer ?
#
loop_
_entity_poly.entity_id
_entity_poly.type
_entity_poly.pdbx_seq_one_letter_code
_entity_poly.pdbx_strand_id
1 'polypeptide(L)'
;MPECGAVPRPELTTVLREWGRIGLIGFGGPPAHVALLRELCVERRKWMAPREFEDANAACGLLPGPASTQLAIFCAQRVAGARGALLGGAAFILPGLIAVLALAALTLQD
;
A
#
# COMPACT_ATOMS: atom_id res chain seq x y z
N MET A 1 1.60 20.16 -18.32
CA MET A 1 1.55 19.02 -17.38
C MET A 1 0.12 18.95 -16.86
N PRO A 2 -0.62 17.82 -16.94
CA PRO A 2 -1.94 17.78 -16.32
C PRO A 2 -1.72 17.63 -14.82
N GLU A 3 -1.82 18.75 -14.13
CA GLU A 3 -1.71 18.84 -12.69
C GLU A 3 -2.93 18.09 -12.14
N CYS A 4 -2.71 17.05 -11.32
CA CYS A 4 -3.80 16.41 -10.59
C CYS A 4 -4.41 17.52 -9.72
N GLY A 5 -5.53 18.09 -10.17
CA GLY A 5 -6.17 19.23 -9.54
C GLY A 5 -6.34 18.95 -8.05
N ALA A 6 -6.07 19.95 -7.21
CA ALA A 6 -5.93 19.82 -5.76
C ALA A 6 -6.99 18.92 -5.12
N VAL A 7 -6.72 17.61 -5.03
CA VAL A 7 -7.59 16.67 -4.35
C VAL A 7 -7.39 16.94 -2.86
N PRO A 8 -8.46 17.26 -2.09
CA PRO A 8 -8.34 17.43 -0.66
C PRO A 8 -7.68 16.19 -0.06
N ARG A 9 -6.66 16.39 0.79
CA ARG A 9 -5.99 15.26 1.44
C ARG A 9 -7.03 14.44 2.18
N PRO A 10 -7.20 13.14 1.84
CA PRO A 10 -8.19 12.31 2.50
C PRO A 10 -7.81 12.11 3.96
N GLU A 11 -8.83 11.82 4.78
CA GLU A 11 -8.63 11.51 6.19
C GLU A 11 -7.77 10.25 6.36
N LEU A 12 -7.00 10.20 7.46
CA LEU A 12 -6.17 9.05 7.82
C LEU A 12 -6.99 7.75 7.94
N THR A 13 -8.26 7.84 8.30
CA THR A 13 -9.21 6.72 8.32
C THR A 13 -9.36 6.06 6.95
N THR A 14 -9.28 6.85 5.87
CA THR A 14 -9.34 6.34 4.50
C THR A 14 -8.09 5.52 4.18
N VAL A 15 -6.92 6.00 4.58
CA VAL A 15 -5.65 5.26 4.41
C VAL A 15 -5.70 3.96 5.21
N LEU A 16 -6.08 4.01 6.48
CA LEU A 16 -6.18 2.83 7.34
C LEU A 16 -7.10 1.77 6.73
N ARG A 17 -8.29 2.18 6.25
CA ARG A 17 -9.28 1.26 5.65
C ARG A 17 -8.79 0.66 4.33
N GLU A 18 -8.31 1.47 3.40
CA GLU A 18 -7.97 1.00 2.06
C GLU A 18 -6.67 0.17 2.09
N TRP A 19 -5.64 0.56 2.87
CA TRP A 19 -4.41 -0.22 3.01
C TRP A 19 -4.64 -1.49 3.82
N GLY A 20 -5.45 -1.44 4.87
CA GLY A 20 -5.85 -2.63 5.63
C GLY A 20 -6.60 -3.62 4.76
N ARG A 21 -7.52 -3.14 3.91
CA ARG A 21 -8.21 -3.97 2.93
C ARG A 21 -7.21 -4.62 1.96
N ILE A 22 -6.29 -3.85 1.37
CA ILE A 22 -5.30 -4.40 0.43
C ILE A 22 -4.41 -5.43 1.14
N GLY A 23 -3.96 -5.18 2.37
CA GLY A 23 -3.18 -6.14 3.16
C GLY A 23 -3.95 -7.44 3.47
N LEU A 24 -5.28 -7.39 3.53
CA LEU A 24 -6.14 -8.56 3.73
C LEU A 24 -6.48 -9.30 2.43
N ILE A 25 -6.62 -8.61 1.30
CA ILE A 25 -7.06 -9.22 0.02
C ILE A 25 -5.93 -9.41 -0.99
N GLY A 26 -4.73 -8.92 -0.69
CA GLY A 26 -3.54 -8.95 -1.53
C GLY A 26 -2.92 -10.33 -1.76
N PHE A 27 -3.72 -11.39 -1.70
CA PHE A 27 -3.28 -12.74 -2.02
C PHE A 27 -2.94 -12.82 -3.52
N GLY A 28 -1.79 -13.41 -3.85
CA GLY A 28 -1.24 -13.43 -5.21
C GLY A 28 0.16 -12.80 -5.34
N GLY A 29 0.72 -12.32 -4.22
CA GLY A 29 2.11 -11.87 -4.15
C GLY A 29 2.33 -10.43 -4.63
N PRO A 30 3.59 -10.03 -4.86
CA PRO A 30 3.93 -8.64 -5.18
C PRO A 30 3.17 -8.04 -6.39
N PRO A 31 2.97 -8.75 -7.51
CA PRO A 31 2.22 -8.21 -8.65
C PRO A 31 0.76 -7.90 -8.30
N ALA A 32 0.12 -8.71 -7.45
CA ALA A 32 -1.26 -8.49 -7.01
C ALA A 32 -1.36 -7.19 -6.19
N HIS A 33 -0.43 -6.96 -5.26
CA HIS A 33 -0.37 -5.71 -4.51
C HIS A 33 -0.18 -4.49 -5.40
N VAL A 34 0.71 -4.56 -6.39
CA VAL A 34 0.95 -3.44 -7.33
C VAL A 34 -0.33 -3.14 -8.12
N ALA A 35 -1.01 -4.15 -8.63
CA ALA A 35 -2.27 -3.97 -9.36
C ALA A 35 -3.36 -3.33 -8.48
N LEU A 36 -3.55 -3.81 -7.25
CA LEU A 36 -4.53 -3.27 -6.30
C LEU A 36 -4.22 -1.81 -5.92
N LEU A 37 -2.95 -1.48 -5.71
CA LEU A 37 -2.53 -0.11 -5.40
C LEU A 37 -2.73 0.83 -6.60
N ARG A 38 -2.47 0.34 -7.82
CA ARG A 38 -2.68 1.10 -9.05
C ARG A 38 -4.15 1.38 -9.29
N GLU A 39 -5.00 0.35 -9.20
CA GLU A 39 -6.44 0.48 -9.30
C GLU A 39 -6.96 1.49 -8.26
N LEU A 40 -6.55 1.36 -7.00
CA LEU A 40 -6.95 2.27 -5.93
C LEU A 40 -6.51 3.72 -6.20
N CYS A 41 -5.21 3.93 -6.38
CA CYS A 41 -4.62 5.26 -6.31
C CYS A 41 -4.70 6.03 -7.64
N VAL A 42 -4.68 5.33 -8.77
CA VAL A 42 -4.69 5.93 -10.11
C VAL A 42 -6.09 5.93 -10.71
N GLU A 43 -6.80 4.81 -10.64
CA GLU A 43 -8.06 4.63 -11.38
C GLU A 43 -9.28 5.06 -10.56
N ARG A 44 -9.47 4.46 -9.37
CA ARG A 44 -10.63 4.67 -8.51
C ARG A 44 -10.61 6.04 -7.84
N ARG A 45 -9.53 6.34 -7.10
CA ARG A 45 -9.44 7.55 -6.26
C ARG A 45 -8.73 8.71 -6.95
N LYS A 46 -7.94 8.42 -7.99
CA LYS A 46 -7.20 9.40 -8.79
C LYS A 46 -6.34 10.33 -7.92
N TRP A 47 -5.76 9.79 -6.85
CA TRP A 47 -4.83 10.53 -5.97
C TRP A 47 -3.46 10.72 -6.60
N MET A 48 -3.08 9.85 -7.55
CA MET A 48 -1.81 9.91 -8.25
C MET A 48 -2.01 9.82 -9.75
N ALA A 49 -1.14 10.50 -10.50
CA ALA A 49 -1.09 10.36 -11.94
C ALA A 49 -0.54 8.96 -12.32
N PRO A 50 -0.97 8.37 -13.46
CA PRO A 50 -0.47 7.07 -13.88
C PRO A 50 1.06 7.01 -13.96
N ARG A 51 1.68 8.02 -14.58
CA ARG A 51 3.14 8.08 -14.73
C ARG A 51 3.88 8.14 -13.40
N GLU A 52 3.35 8.92 -12.46
CA GLU A 52 3.92 9.03 -11.11
C GLU A 52 3.91 7.68 -10.38
N PHE A 53 2.82 6.91 -10.52
CA PHE A 53 2.74 5.57 -9.96
C PHE A 53 3.76 4.62 -10.60
N GLU A 54 3.89 4.63 -11.92
CA GLU A 54 4.85 3.76 -12.62
C GLU A 54 6.30 4.10 -12.27
N ASP A 55 6.64 5.40 -12.18
CA ASP A 55 7.97 5.85 -11.77
C ASP A 55 8.29 5.39 -10.33
N ALA A 56 7.31 5.48 -9.42
CA ALA A 56 7.46 5.01 -8.05
C ALA A 56 7.59 3.48 -7.96
N ASN A 57 6.83 2.73 -8.76
CA ASN A 57 6.91 1.27 -8.83
C ASN A 57 8.28 0.83 -9.34
N ALA A 58 8.79 1.46 -10.41
CA ALA A 58 10.14 1.22 -10.92
C ALA A 58 11.21 1.54 -9.87
N ALA A 59 11.10 2.67 -9.17
CA ALA A 59 12.03 3.04 -8.11
C ALA A 59 12.03 2.03 -6.96
N CYS A 60 10.86 1.60 -6.48
CA CYS A 60 10.75 0.59 -5.43
C CYS A 60 11.30 -0.77 -5.85
N GLY A 61 11.24 -1.11 -7.15
CA GLY A 61 11.86 -2.33 -7.69
C GLY A 61 13.40 -2.31 -7.67
N LEU A 62 14.01 -1.13 -7.62
CA LEU A 62 15.48 -0.96 -7.56
C LEU A 62 16.01 -0.93 -6.13
N LEU A 63 15.17 -0.58 -5.16
CA LEU A 63 15.56 -0.49 -3.76
C LEU A 63 15.67 -1.89 -3.12
N PRO A 64 16.61 -2.10 -2.19
CA PRO A 64 16.64 -3.33 -1.42
C PRO A 64 15.39 -3.43 -0.55
N GLY A 65 14.73 -4.59 -0.58
CA GLY A 65 13.57 -4.89 0.27
C GLY A 65 12.31 -5.29 -0.51
N PRO A 66 11.17 -5.44 0.18
CA PRO A 66 9.92 -5.84 -0.45
C PRO A 66 9.31 -4.68 -1.24
N ALA A 67 9.52 -4.69 -2.56
CA ALA A 67 9.08 -3.63 -3.48
C ALA A 67 7.59 -3.26 -3.32
N SER A 68 6.70 -4.25 -3.17
CA SER A 68 5.26 -3.99 -2.99
C SER A 68 4.92 -3.25 -1.69
N THR A 69 5.63 -3.53 -0.60
CA THR A 69 5.46 -2.82 0.68
C THR A 69 6.00 -1.39 0.60
N GLN A 70 7.16 -1.21 -0.04
CA GLN A 70 7.73 0.12 -0.26
C GLN A 70 6.79 0.99 -1.11
N LEU A 71 6.23 0.43 -2.18
CA LEU A 71 5.25 1.10 -3.01
C LEU A 71 3.98 1.43 -2.20
N ALA A 72 3.47 0.50 -1.38
CA ALA A 72 2.33 0.76 -0.52
C ALA A 72 2.58 1.94 0.44
N ILE A 73 3.74 1.98 1.09
CA ILE A 73 4.13 3.06 2.01
C ILE A 73 4.26 4.39 1.25
N PHE A 74 4.90 4.38 0.08
CA PHE A 74 5.02 5.56 -0.78
C PHE A 74 3.65 6.10 -1.19
N CYS A 75 2.74 5.23 -1.65
CA CYS A 75 1.38 5.61 -2.02
C CYS A 75 0.65 6.25 -0.83
N ALA A 76 0.77 5.67 0.38
CA ALA A 76 0.14 6.22 1.58
C ALA A 76 0.73 7.58 1.98
N GLN A 77 2.05 7.74 1.81
CA GLN A 77 2.77 8.98 2.04
C GLN A 77 2.36 10.07 1.05
N ARG A 78 2.14 9.74 -0.22
CA ARG A 78 1.64 10.67 -1.23
C ARG A 78 0.22 11.12 -0.95
N VAL A 79 -0.61 10.19 -0.45
CA VAL A 79 -2.03 10.44 -0.15
C VAL A 79 -2.24 11.27 1.11
N ALA A 80 -1.58 10.95 2.22
CA ALA A 80 -1.83 11.60 3.53
C ALA A 80 -0.56 12.03 4.29
N GLY A 81 0.56 12.21 3.59
CA GLY A 81 1.83 12.66 4.18
C GLY A 81 2.50 11.62 5.09
N ALA A 82 3.45 12.06 5.91
CA ALA A 82 4.24 11.16 6.77
C ALA A 82 3.41 10.30 7.73
N ARG A 83 2.30 10.84 8.27
CA ARG A 83 1.36 10.07 9.11
C ARG A 83 0.64 8.99 8.31
N GLY A 84 0.29 9.28 7.06
CA GLY A 84 -0.24 8.31 6.11
C GLY A 84 0.75 7.17 5.85
N ALA A 85 2.03 7.49 5.68
CA ALA A 85 3.09 6.50 5.47
C ALA A 85 3.16 5.46 6.62
N LEU A 86 3.19 5.95 7.87
CA LEU A 86 3.25 5.10 9.05
C LEU A 86 1.99 4.23 9.21
N LEU A 87 0.80 4.85 9.15
CA LEU A 87 -0.47 4.14 9.33
C LEU A 87 -0.76 3.19 8.17
N GLY A 88 -0.51 3.61 6.93
CA GLY A 88 -0.70 2.79 5.73
C GLY A 88 0.25 1.60 5.71
N GLY A 89 1.52 1.80 6.07
CA GLY A 89 2.48 0.71 6.22
C GLY A 89 2.05 -0.30 7.29
N ALA A 90 1.66 0.17 8.48
CA ALA A 90 1.18 -0.70 9.55
C ALA A 90 -0.09 -1.47 9.13
N ALA A 91 -1.07 -0.79 8.54
CA ALA A 91 -2.32 -1.42 8.09
C ALA A 91 -2.10 -2.47 7.01
N PHE A 92 -1.12 -2.26 6.13
CA PHE A 92 -0.76 -3.19 5.07
C PHE A 92 -0.02 -4.44 5.59
N ILE A 93 0.91 -4.26 6.55
CA ILE A 93 1.79 -5.34 7.04
C ILE A 93 1.14 -6.18 8.15
N LEU A 94 0.44 -5.53 9.09
CA LEU A 94 -0.08 -6.18 10.29
C LEU A 94 -0.96 -7.41 10.03
N PRO A 95 -1.89 -7.41 9.05
CA PRO A 95 -2.75 -8.57 8.80
C PRO A 95 -1.93 -9.83 8.44
N GLY A 96 -0.93 -9.67 7.57
CA GLY A 96 -0.04 -10.77 7.19
C GLY A 96 0.83 -11.24 8.34
N LEU A 97 1.37 -10.31 9.13
CA LEU A 97 2.15 -10.64 10.33
C LEU A 97 1.32 -11.42 11.34
N ILE A 98 0.09 -10.97 11.63
CA ILE A 98 -0.83 -11.65 12.55
C ILE A 98 -1.16 -13.04 12.04
N ALA A 99 -1.46 -13.20 10.75
CA ALA A 99 -1.76 -14.50 10.16
C ALA A 99 -0.58 -15.47 10.29
N VAL A 100 0.65 -15.02 9.97
CA VAL A 100 1.85 -15.86 10.10
C VAL A 100 2.12 -16.22 11.57
N LEU A 101 2.02 -15.27 12.50
CA LEU A 101 2.22 -15.53 13.93
C LEU A 101 1.17 -16.50 14.49
N ALA A 102 -0.09 -16.36 14.08
CA ALA A 102 -1.16 -17.26 14.48
C ALA A 102 -0.92 -18.68 13.96
N LEU A 103 -0.55 -18.82 12.68
CA LEU A 103 -0.20 -20.11 12.10
C LEU A 103 1.02 -20.72 12.79
N ALA A 104 2.09 -19.95 12.99
CA ALA A 104 3.29 -20.41 13.66
C ALA A 104 3.00 -20.88 15.09
N ALA A 105 2.20 -20.13 15.86
CA ALA A 105 1.79 -20.51 17.20
C ALA A 105 0.99 -21.83 17.21
N LEU A 106 0.10 -22.03 16.24
CA LEU A 106 -0.66 -23.28 16.13
C LEU A 106 0.22 -24.46 15.72
N THR A 107 1.11 -24.29 14.74
CA THR A 107 1.93 -25.39 14.21
C THR A 107 3.13 -25.76 15.08
N LEU A 108 3.63 -24.82 15.90
CA LEU A 108 4.76 -25.06 16.82
C LEU A 108 4.30 -25.65 18.17
N GLN A 109 2.99 -25.78 18.39
CA GLN A 109 2.39 -26.38 19.58
C GLN A 109 2.17 -27.90 19.45
N ASP A 110 2.45 -28.46 18.27
CA ASP A 110 2.48 -29.90 17.95
C ASP A 110 3.94 -30.38 17.76
#